data_AF-A0A967MZW4-F1
#
_entry.id   AF-A0A967MZW4-F1
#
_cell.length_a   1.000
_cell.length_b   1.000
_cell.length_c   1.000
_cell.angle_alpha   90.00
_cell.angle_beta   90.00
_cell.angle_gamma   90.00
#
_symmetry.space_group_name_H-M   'P 1'
#
loop_
_entity.id
_entity.type
_entity.pdbx_description
1 polymer ?
#
loop_
_entity_poly.entity_id
_entity_poly.type
_entity_poly.pdbx_seq_one_letter_code
_entity_poly.pdbx_strand_id
1 'polypeptide(L)'
;LGVSEAVVQQAGDRRILVELPGEQDPQRAIETIKQTALLEFVHMGNEYYPPGTMIQTDFAQSEPVTSTITDTFNIGPTGVYSTVFTGAVLENSIVTADELGQPAVSIELNNEGADIFRDYTTNNVGAILAIVLDKEIISAPQINNVIPDGQAIISGDFTLDEANELAVQLRYGALPVPLKVVESSTVGPTLGQDSLQKSLTAGIIGMIVVALFMAFYYRLPGVLADIALIIYASASIALFKLIPVTLTLPGIAGFVLSVGVAVDANILIFERLKEELRAGRTLKQAIDLGWKRAW
;
A
#
# COMPACT_ATOMS: atom_id res chain seq x y z
N LEU A 1 -5.85 -0.62 5.01
CA LEU A 1 -5.11 -1.49 4.06
C LEU A 1 -3.61 -1.67 4.35
N GLY A 2 -2.87 -0.71 4.94
CA GLY A 2 -1.47 -0.98 5.37
C GLY A 2 -0.50 -1.43 4.27
N VAL A 3 -0.86 -1.26 2.99
CA VAL A 3 -0.08 -1.72 1.84
C VAL A 3 1.08 -0.77 1.62
N SER A 4 2.30 -1.30 1.64
CA SER A 4 3.51 -0.49 1.67
C SER A 4 3.81 0.23 0.34
N GLU A 5 3.23 -0.22 -0.78
CA GLU A 5 3.59 0.26 -2.13
C GLU A 5 2.41 0.15 -3.11
N ALA A 6 1.22 0.62 -2.74
CA ALA A 6 0.09 0.66 -3.68
C ALA A 6 0.40 1.60 -4.86
N VAL A 7 0.25 1.12 -6.10
CA VAL A 7 0.43 1.92 -7.32
C VAL A 7 -0.94 2.26 -7.89
N VAL A 8 -1.25 3.54 -7.96
CA VAL A 8 -2.49 4.06 -8.57
C VAL A 8 -2.12 4.92 -9.77
N GLN A 9 -2.59 4.54 -10.95
CA GLN A 9 -2.29 5.24 -12.20
C GLN A 9 -3.54 5.41 -13.05
N GLN A 10 -3.66 6.54 -13.73
CA GLN A 10 -4.68 6.72 -14.76
C GLN A 10 -4.33 5.88 -15.99
N ALA A 11 -5.23 5.00 -16.40
CA ALA A 11 -5.09 4.14 -17.58
C ALA A 11 -6.04 4.61 -18.69
N GLY A 12 -5.53 5.45 -19.59
CA GLY A 12 -6.35 6.08 -20.64
C GLY A 12 -7.35 7.11 -20.08
N ASP A 13 -8.44 7.36 -20.79
CA ASP A 13 -9.32 8.50 -20.48
C ASP A 13 -10.37 8.21 -19.40
N ARG A 14 -10.67 6.93 -19.11
CA ARG A 14 -11.80 6.53 -18.24
C ARG A 14 -11.52 5.32 -17.35
N ARG A 15 -10.25 5.00 -17.09
CA ARG A 15 -9.89 3.87 -16.21
C ARG A 15 -8.79 4.27 -15.23
N ILE A 16 -8.78 3.60 -14.10
CA ILE A 16 -7.75 3.71 -13.07
C ILE A 16 -7.19 2.30 -12.89
N LEU A 17 -5.88 2.17 -13.03
CA LEU A 17 -5.13 0.96 -12.70
C LEU A 17 -4.71 1.05 -11.23
N VAL A 18 -5.06 0.05 -10.45
CA VAL A 18 -4.68 -0.06 -9.03
C VAL A 18 -3.94 -1.39 -8.84
N GLU A 19 -2.68 -1.31 -8.41
CA GLU A 19 -1.87 -2.47 -8.07
C GLU A 19 -1.61 -2.47 -6.56
N LEU A 20 -2.04 -3.54 -5.88
CA LEU A 20 -1.89 -3.71 -4.43
C LEU A 20 -0.94 -4.87 -4.15
N PRO A 21 0.34 -4.62 -3.85
CA PRO A 21 1.29 -5.69 -3.55
C PRO A 21 0.98 -6.36 -2.21
N GLY A 22 0.95 -7.69 -2.19
CA GLY A 22 0.75 -8.46 -0.96
C GLY A 22 -0.71 -8.69 -0.56
N GLU A 23 -1.68 -8.12 -1.28
CA GLU A 23 -3.09 -8.45 -1.11
C GLU A 23 -3.41 -9.78 -1.79
N GLN A 24 -3.97 -10.71 -1.03
CA GLN A 24 -4.28 -12.06 -1.50
C GLN A 24 -5.74 -12.17 -1.92
N ASP A 25 -6.61 -11.32 -1.38
CA ASP A 25 -8.03 -11.32 -1.67
C ASP A 25 -8.42 -10.11 -2.54
N PRO A 26 -8.60 -10.31 -3.86
CA PRO A 26 -9.03 -9.24 -4.74
C PRO A 26 -10.44 -8.75 -4.40
N GLN A 27 -11.32 -9.60 -3.84
CA GLN A 27 -12.69 -9.19 -3.52
C GLN A 27 -12.71 -8.20 -2.37
N ARG A 28 -11.98 -8.48 -1.30
CA ARG A 28 -11.83 -7.56 -0.16
C ARG A 28 -11.29 -6.20 -0.59
N ALA A 29 -10.22 -6.17 -1.40
CA ALA A 29 -9.68 -4.93 -1.92
C ALA A 29 -10.66 -4.18 -2.83
N ILE A 30 -11.39 -4.90 -3.69
CA ILE A 30 -12.43 -4.33 -4.53
C ILE A 30 -13.54 -3.72 -3.69
N GLU A 31 -13.99 -4.39 -2.63
CA GLU A 31 -15.01 -3.87 -1.72
C GLU A 31 -14.55 -2.59 -1.03
N THR A 32 -13.33 -2.57 -0.49
CA THR A 32 -12.75 -1.37 0.12
C THR A 32 -12.61 -0.21 -0.88
N ILE A 33 -12.28 -0.48 -2.15
CA ILE A 33 -12.16 0.55 -3.19
C ILE A 33 -13.54 1.00 -3.71
N LYS A 34 -14.53 0.11 -3.72
CA LYS A 34 -15.90 0.40 -4.18
C LYS A 34 -16.73 1.14 -3.16
N GLN A 35 -16.46 0.94 -1.87
CA GLN A 35 -17.07 1.73 -0.81
C GLN A 35 -16.79 3.19 -1.12
N THR A 36 -17.85 3.90 -1.49
CA THR A 36 -17.72 5.27 -1.97
C THR A 36 -17.37 6.19 -0.83
N ALA A 37 -17.37 5.72 0.43
CA ALA A 37 -17.05 6.52 1.61
C ALA A 37 -17.92 7.78 1.65
N LEU A 38 -19.19 7.64 1.24
CA LEU A 38 -20.11 8.75 1.18
C LEU A 38 -20.52 9.12 2.60
N LEU A 39 -19.80 10.08 3.17
CA LEU A 39 -20.12 10.67 4.45
C LEU A 39 -21.22 11.71 4.28
N GLU A 40 -22.26 11.61 5.09
CA GLU A 40 -23.40 12.52 5.14
C GLU A 40 -23.70 12.89 6.60
N PHE A 41 -24.00 14.16 6.84
CA PHE A 41 -24.53 14.65 8.11
C PHE A 41 -26.03 14.89 7.92
N VAL A 42 -26.85 14.13 8.63
CA VAL A 42 -28.28 13.98 8.36
C VAL A 42 -29.09 14.48 9.55
N HIS A 43 -30.04 15.38 9.29
CA HIS A 43 -30.95 15.88 10.32
C HIS A 43 -31.97 14.80 10.71
N MET A 44 -31.98 14.38 11.98
CA MET A 44 -32.92 13.38 12.50
C MET A 44 -33.96 13.98 13.46
N GLY A 45 -33.88 15.27 13.75
CA GLY A 45 -34.77 15.92 14.72
C GLY A 45 -34.63 15.29 16.11
N ASN A 46 -35.69 14.66 16.61
CA ASN A 46 -35.70 13.97 17.91
C ASN A 46 -35.71 12.44 17.77
N GLU A 47 -35.58 11.91 16.56
CA GLU A 47 -35.58 10.48 16.31
C GLU A 47 -34.16 9.92 16.46
N TYR A 48 -33.99 9.04 17.45
CA TYR A 48 -32.74 8.32 17.66
C TYR A 48 -32.82 6.92 17.07
N TYR A 49 -31.83 6.57 16.25
CA TYR A 49 -31.60 5.21 15.80
C TYR A 49 -30.18 4.79 16.19
N PRO A 50 -30.01 3.53 16.62
CA PRO A 50 -28.69 3.04 17.00
C PRO A 50 -27.76 2.97 15.78
N PRO A 51 -26.43 3.06 16.00
CA PRO A 51 -25.44 2.75 14.98
C PRO A 51 -25.70 1.39 14.31
N GLY A 52 -25.40 1.29 13.01
CA GLY A 52 -25.69 0.11 12.18
C GLY A 52 -27.09 0.10 11.53
N THR A 53 -27.91 1.14 11.79
CA THR A 53 -29.22 1.27 11.13
C THR A 53 -29.05 1.88 9.73
N MET A 54 -29.63 1.22 8.71
CA MET A 54 -29.68 1.75 7.35
C MET A 54 -30.83 2.74 7.19
N ILE A 55 -30.56 3.92 6.64
CA ILE A 55 -31.55 4.97 6.38
C ILE A 55 -31.57 5.42 4.93
N GLN A 56 -32.67 6.03 4.49
CA GLN A 56 -32.76 6.68 3.19
C GLN A 56 -32.57 8.19 3.36
N THR A 57 -31.68 8.79 2.56
CA THR A 57 -31.48 10.24 2.54
C THR A 57 -31.84 10.82 1.18
N ASP A 58 -32.12 12.11 1.13
CA ASP A 58 -32.42 12.87 -0.09
C ASP A 58 -31.21 13.04 -1.02
N PHE A 59 -30.00 12.74 -0.53
CA PHE A 59 -28.78 12.76 -1.33
C PHE A 59 -28.65 11.49 -2.17
N ALA A 60 -28.91 11.63 -3.47
CA ALA A 60 -28.92 10.53 -4.43
C ALA A 60 -27.53 9.93 -4.69
N GLN A 61 -27.37 8.64 -4.39
CA GLN A 61 -26.54 7.77 -5.24
C GLN A 61 -27.47 6.92 -6.10
N SER A 62 -27.25 7.01 -7.40
CA SER A 62 -27.96 6.34 -8.46
C SER A 62 -27.73 4.83 -8.44
N GLU A 63 -28.56 4.09 -7.72
CA GLU A 63 -29.14 2.79 -8.09
C GLU A 63 -30.41 2.65 -7.23
N PRO A 64 -31.59 2.34 -7.80
CA PRO A 64 -32.69 1.86 -6.99
C PRO A 64 -32.23 0.55 -6.36
N VAL A 65 -32.21 0.48 -5.03
CA VAL A 65 -32.02 -0.75 -4.28
C VAL A 65 -33.17 -1.69 -4.65
N THR A 66 -33.02 -2.41 -5.76
CA THR A 66 -33.87 -3.55 -6.12
C THR A 66 -33.33 -4.72 -5.33
N SER A 67 -33.52 -4.68 -4.01
CA SER A 67 -33.29 -5.84 -3.18
C SER A 67 -34.41 -6.83 -3.44
N THR A 68 -34.10 -7.90 -4.18
CA THR A 68 -34.76 -9.18 -3.94
C THR A 68 -34.62 -9.49 -2.46
N ILE A 69 -35.73 -9.37 -1.75
CA ILE A 69 -35.86 -9.48 -0.30
C ILE A 69 -35.57 -10.92 0.08
N THR A 70 -34.33 -11.24 0.45
CA THR A 70 -34.01 -12.40 1.30
C THR A 70 -32.72 -12.11 2.04
N ASP A 71 -32.71 -11.08 2.89
CA ASP A 71 -31.87 -11.04 4.09
C ASP A 71 -32.41 -9.98 5.03
N THR A 72 -32.55 -10.35 6.30
CA THR A 72 -33.09 -9.56 7.41
C THR A 72 -32.15 -8.43 7.82
N PHE A 73 -31.92 -7.46 6.94
CA PHE A 73 -31.34 -6.17 7.34
C PHE A 73 -32.40 -5.37 8.09
N ASN A 74 -32.04 -4.84 9.27
CA ASN A 74 -32.84 -3.88 10.04
C ASN A 74 -32.92 -2.57 9.24
N ILE A 75 -33.84 -2.51 8.28
CA ILE A 75 -34.19 -1.26 7.61
C ILE A 75 -34.83 -0.36 8.69
N GLY A 76 -34.21 0.79 8.92
CA GLY A 76 -34.75 1.82 9.78
C GLY A 76 -36.08 2.40 9.23
N PRO A 77 -36.62 3.44 9.85
CA PRO A 77 -37.94 4.01 9.55
C PRO A 77 -38.09 4.42 8.07
N THR A 78 -39.34 4.40 7.60
CA THR A 78 -39.74 4.65 6.20
C THR A 78 -39.66 6.12 5.74
N GLY A 79 -38.89 6.97 6.42
CA GLY A 79 -38.72 8.39 6.10
C GLY A 79 -37.48 8.67 5.25
N VAL A 80 -37.58 9.64 4.33
CA VAL A 80 -36.40 10.21 3.66
C VAL A 80 -35.89 11.35 4.52
N TYR A 81 -34.68 11.20 5.06
CA TYR A 81 -34.03 12.23 5.89
C TYR A 81 -33.24 13.21 5.03
N SER A 82 -33.09 14.44 5.52
CA SER A 82 -32.41 15.50 4.78
C SER A 82 -30.94 15.61 5.16
N THR A 83 -30.08 15.60 4.14
CA THR A 83 -28.63 15.75 4.29
C THR A 83 -28.29 17.23 4.43
N VAL A 84 -27.72 17.60 5.57
CA VAL A 84 -27.28 18.96 5.89
C VAL A 84 -26.02 19.31 5.10
N PHE A 85 -25.02 18.43 5.13
CA PHE A 85 -23.80 18.53 4.34
C PHE A 85 -23.15 17.15 4.18
N THR A 86 -22.19 17.04 3.25
CA THR A 86 -21.48 15.80 2.94
C THR A 86 -20.01 15.88 3.34
N GLY A 87 -19.29 14.76 3.29
CA GLY A 87 -17.84 14.73 3.48
C GLY A 87 -17.01 15.55 2.49
N ALA A 88 -17.62 16.16 1.46
CA ALA A 88 -16.92 17.06 0.55
C ALA A 88 -16.34 18.31 1.24
N VAL A 89 -16.90 18.70 2.39
CA VAL A 89 -16.42 19.84 3.18
C VAL A 89 -15.43 19.43 4.28
N LEU A 90 -15.00 18.17 4.32
CA LEU A 90 -14.03 17.67 5.28
C LEU A 90 -12.61 18.06 4.84
N GLU A 91 -11.86 18.71 5.73
CA GLU A 91 -10.46 19.10 5.51
C GLU A 91 -9.49 18.07 6.08
N ASN A 92 -9.77 17.52 7.27
CA ASN A 92 -8.90 16.55 7.93
C ASN A 92 -9.68 15.54 8.78
N SER A 93 -9.10 14.34 8.95
CA SER A 93 -9.61 13.29 9.85
C SER A 93 -8.45 12.56 10.53
N ILE A 94 -8.49 12.51 11.86
CA ILE A 94 -7.47 11.86 12.69
C ILE A 94 -8.11 10.99 13.75
N VAL A 95 -7.45 9.87 14.08
CA VAL A 95 -7.85 9.04 15.22
C VAL A 95 -7.45 9.76 16.51
N THR A 96 -8.39 9.86 17.43
CA THR A 96 -8.24 10.44 18.77
C THR A 96 -8.88 9.53 19.81
N ALA A 97 -8.89 9.96 21.07
CA ALA A 97 -9.73 9.39 22.10
C ALA A 97 -10.88 10.34 22.43
N ASP A 98 -12.06 9.80 22.75
CA ASP A 98 -13.18 10.57 23.28
C ASP A 98 -13.00 10.92 24.77
N GLU A 99 -14.01 11.56 25.37
CA GLU A 99 -13.99 11.96 26.78
C GLU A 99 -13.88 10.77 27.76
N LEU A 100 -14.26 9.56 27.33
CA LEU A 100 -14.19 8.32 28.11
C LEU A 100 -12.89 7.54 27.84
N GLY A 101 -12.01 8.05 26.99
CA GLY A 101 -10.77 7.38 26.58
C GLY A 101 -10.98 6.26 25.55
N GLN A 102 -12.16 6.16 24.93
CA GLN A 102 -12.44 5.21 23.85
C GLN A 102 -11.91 5.75 22.51
N PRO A 103 -11.52 4.88 21.57
CA PRO A 103 -11.13 5.29 20.23
C PRO A 103 -12.25 6.06 19.52
N ALA A 104 -11.92 7.21 18.94
CA ALA A 104 -12.84 8.08 18.21
C ALA A 104 -12.16 8.73 17.02
N VAL A 105 -12.93 9.32 16.10
CA VAL A 105 -12.38 10.04 14.95
C VAL A 105 -12.70 11.52 15.07
N SER A 106 -11.66 12.35 15.20
CA SER A 106 -11.80 13.79 15.12
C SER A 106 -11.77 14.22 13.67
N ILE A 107 -12.75 15.07 13.31
CA ILE A 107 -12.91 15.65 11.99
C ILE A 107 -12.80 17.16 12.05
N GLU A 108 -12.18 17.73 11.04
CA GLU A 108 -12.02 19.17 10.84
C GLU A 108 -12.64 19.53 9.49
N LEU A 109 -13.59 20.46 9.50
CA LEU A 109 -14.25 20.96 8.30
C LEU A 109 -13.47 22.15 7.72
N ASN A 110 -13.56 22.33 6.41
CA ASN A 110 -13.06 23.54 5.77
C ASN A 110 -13.94 24.77 6.13
N ASN A 111 -13.50 25.97 5.75
CA ASN A 111 -14.22 27.22 6.09
C ASN A 111 -15.71 27.21 5.68
N GLU A 112 -16.05 26.65 4.51
CA GLU A 112 -17.43 26.57 4.03
C GLU A 112 -18.26 25.60 4.88
N GLY A 113 -17.71 24.41 5.18
CA GLY A 113 -18.34 23.43 6.05
C GLY A 113 -18.52 23.92 7.48
N ALA A 114 -17.52 24.64 8.02
CA ALA A 114 -17.58 25.23 9.35
C ALA A 114 -18.72 26.26 9.47
N ASP A 115 -18.91 27.11 8.45
CA ASP A 115 -20.02 28.08 8.42
C ASP A 115 -21.38 27.38 8.36
N ILE A 116 -21.56 26.37 7.47
CA ILE A 116 -22.80 25.58 7.38
C ILE A 116 -23.08 24.87 8.71
N PHE A 117 -22.04 24.29 9.32
CA PHE A 117 -22.16 23.52 10.56
C PHE A 117 -22.50 24.42 11.76
N ARG A 118 -21.89 25.61 11.84
CA ARG A 118 -22.21 26.63 12.84
C ARG A 118 -23.66 27.09 12.71
N ASP A 119 -24.09 27.45 11.51
CA ASP A 119 -25.44 27.97 11.27
C ASP A 119 -26.50 26.90 11.55
N TYR A 120 -26.23 25.65 11.18
CA TYR A 120 -27.10 24.53 11.48
C TYR A 120 -27.18 24.23 12.99
N THR A 121 -26.04 24.12 13.68
CA THR A 121 -26.02 23.83 15.14
C THR A 121 -26.65 24.96 15.96
N THR A 122 -26.55 26.21 15.51
CA THR A 122 -27.21 27.36 16.15
C THR A 122 -28.74 27.24 16.16
N ASN A 123 -29.33 26.74 15.07
CA ASN A 123 -30.78 26.66 14.92
C ASN A 123 -31.37 25.33 15.42
N ASN A 124 -30.53 24.33 15.69
CA ASN A 124 -30.96 22.96 15.97
C ASN A 124 -30.37 22.39 17.27
N VAL A 125 -30.12 23.24 18.28
CA VAL A 125 -29.69 22.78 19.61
C VAL A 125 -30.75 21.83 20.18
N GLY A 126 -30.30 20.68 20.68
CA GLY A 126 -31.15 19.60 21.18
C GLY A 126 -31.63 18.61 20.11
N ALA A 127 -31.41 18.87 18.83
CA ALA A 127 -31.68 17.91 17.76
C ALA A 127 -30.54 16.89 17.63
N ILE A 128 -30.86 15.74 17.03
CA ILE A 128 -29.93 14.69 16.68
C ILE A 128 -29.42 14.95 15.26
N LEU A 129 -28.09 14.95 15.12
CA LEU A 129 -27.41 15.00 13.83
C LEU A 129 -26.73 13.66 13.61
N ALA A 130 -27.32 12.82 12.76
CA ALA A 130 -26.72 11.54 12.43
C ALA A 130 -25.56 11.72 11.45
N ILE A 131 -24.50 10.97 11.71
CA ILE A 131 -23.33 10.83 10.86
C ILE A 131 -23.48 9.50 10.16
N VAL A 132 -23.63 9.57 8.85
CA VAL A 132 -24.06 8.46 8.00
C VAL A 132 -22.97 8.20 6.99
N LEU A 133 -22.56 6.94 6.85
CA LEU A 133 -21.57 6.51 5.88
C LEU A 133 -22.22 5.47 4.97
N ASP A 134 -22.28 5.75 3.66
CA ASP A 134 -22.89 4.84 2.69
C ASP A 134 -24.32 4.36 3.10
N LYS A 135 -25.12 5.30 3.65
CA LYS A 135 -26.50 5.10 4.18
C LYS A 135 -26.63 4.37 5.52
N GLU A 136 -25.53 3.95 6.12
CA GLU A 136 -25.50 3.36 7.46
C GLU A 136 -25.20 4.42 8.52
N ILE A 137 -25.97 4.47 9.60
CA ILE A 137 -25.67 5.37 10.73
C ILE A 137 -24.43 4.84 11.46
N ILE A 138 -23.38 5.66 11.50
CA ILE A 138 -22.14 5.37 12.25
C ILE A 138 -22.22 5.96 13.65
N SER A 139 -22.78 7.16 13.77
CA SER A 139 -22.97 7.83 15.05
C SER A 139 -24.17 8.77 14.98
N ALA A 140 -24.92 8.93 16.07
CA ALA A 140 -26.09 9.82 16.13
C ALA A 140 -26.07 10.70 17.40
N PRO A 141 -25.08 11.60 17.54
CA PRO A 141 -24.99 12.48 18.69
C PRO A 141 -26.09 13.54 18.71
N GLN A 142 -26.44 13.99 19.91
CA GLN A 142 -27.31 15.14 20.13
C GLN A 142 -26.48 16.43 20.16
N ILE A 143 -26.98 17.48 19.51
CA ILE A 143 -26.34 18.80 19.51
C ILE A 143 -26.56 19.46 20.87
N ASN A 144 -25.54 19.45 21.72
CA ASN A 144 -25.62 20.04 23.05
C ASN A 144 -25.35 21.55 23.05
N ASN A 145 -24.38 21.99 22.25
CA ASN A 145 -23.94 23.38 22.14
C ASN A 145 -23.68 23.73 20.68
N VAL A 146 -23.65 25.02 20.38
CA VAL A 146 -23.23 25.53 19.06
C VAL A 146 -21.77 25.21 18.83
N ILE A 147 -21.42 24.79 17.62
CA ILE A 147 -20.04 24.46 17.23
C ILE A 147 -19.55 25.51 16.24
N PRO A 148 -18.79 26.54 16.68
CA PRO A 148 -18.35 27.62 15.82
C PRO A 148 -17.09 27.27 15.01
N ASP A 149 -16.29 26.33 15.49
CA ASP A 149 -14.92 26.07 15.00
C ASP A 149 -14.85 24.98 13.92
N GLY A 150 -15.98 24.41 13.49
CA GLY A 150 -16.01 23.38 12.45
C GLY A 150 -15.35 22.05 12.82
N GLN A 151 -15.06 21.82 14.11
CA GLN A 151 -14.48 20.58 14.60
C GLN A 151 -15.54 19.70 15.26
N ALA A 152 -15.51 18.41 14.96
CA ALA A 152 -16.41 17.43 15.59
C ALA A 152 -15.67 16.13 15.89
N ILE A 153 -16.21 15.37 16.85
CA ILE A 153 -15.71 14.06 17.23
C ILE A 153 -16.79 13.04 16.92
N ILE A 154 -16.45 12.05 16.11
CA ILE A 154 -17.28 10.90 15.81
C ILE A 154 -16.95 9.83 16.84
N SER A 155 -17.82 9.70 17.85
CA SER A 155 -17.74 8.69 18.89
C SER A 155 -18.65 7.50 18.58
N GLY A 156 -18.24 6.31 19.03
CA GLY A 156 -18.95 5.06 18.87
C GLY A 156 -18.20 3.93 19.59
N ASP A 157 -18.71 2.70 19.50
CA ASP A 157 -18.05 1.52 20.07
C ASP A 157 -16.94 1.01 19.14
N PHE A 158 -15.99 1.89 18.77
CA PHE A 158 -14.91 1.56 17.84
C PHE A 158 -13.73 0.92 18.54
N THR A 159 -13.15 -0.09 17.91
CA THR A 159 -11.78 -0.51 18.17
C THR A 159 -10.78 0.50 17.58
N LEU A 160 -9.53 0.46 18.04
CA LEU A 160 -8.46 1.31 17.49
C LEU A 160 -8.27 1.07 15.98
N ASP A 161 -8.40 -0.17 15.53
CA ASP A 161 -8.25 -0.53 14.12
C ASP A 161 -9.43 0.02 13.30
N GLU A 162 -10.68 -0.13 13.78
CA GLU A 162 -11.88 0.44 13.13
C GLU A 162 -11.84 1.97 13.05
N ALA A 163 -11.40 2.65 14.12
CA ALA A 163 -11.25 4.10 14.11
C ALA A 163 -10.20 4.55 13.09
N ASN A 164 -9.11 3.80 12.92
CA ASN A 164 -8.10 4.07 11.89
C ASN A 164 -8.67 3.85 10.48
N GLU A 165 -9.40 2.76 10.25
CA GLU A 165 -10.05 2.51 8.96
C GLU A 165 -11.05 3.61 8.61
N LEU A 166 -11.91 4.00 9.56
CA LEU A 166 -12.86 5.10 9.39
C LEU A 166 -12.13 6.42 9.09
N ALA A 167 -11.13 6.81 9.88
CA ALA A 167 -10.39 8.05 9.63
C ALA A 167 -9.74 8.08 8.24
N VAL A 168 -9.16 6.96 7.81
CA VAL A 168 -8.59 6.80 6.47
C VAL A 168 -9.68 6.93 5.39
N GLN A 169 -10.83 6.29 5.59
CA GLN A 169 -11.96 6.31 4.67
C GLN A 169 -12.53 7.73 4.51
N LEU A 170 -12.68 8.48 5.61
CA LEU A 170 -13.14 9.87 5.59
C LEU A 170 -12.14 10.80 4.89
N ARG A 171 -10.83 10.59 5.08
CA ARG A 171 -9.78 11.45 4.49
C ARG A 171 -9.76 11.40 2.97
N TYR A 172 -10.05 10.23 2.39
CA TYR A 172 -10.09 10.08 0.94
C TYR A 172 -11.39 10.60 0.33
N GLY A 173 -12.37 10.94 1.16
CA GLY A 173 -13.64 11.54 0.77
C GLY A 173 -14.48 10.63 -0.12
N ALA A 174 -15.63 11.15 -0.54
CA ALA A 174 -16.49 10.40 -1.44
C ALA A 174 -15.87 10.35 -2.85
N LEU A 175 -15.79 9.15 -3.45
CA LEU A 175 -15.43 9.06 -4.88
C LEU A 175 -16.49 9.82 -5.71
N PRO A 176 -16.11 10.84 -6.52
CA PRO A 176 -17.06 11.70 -7.22
C PRO A 176 -17.84 10.97 -8.31
N VAL A 177 -17.44 9.75 -8.67
CA VAL A 177 -18.06 8.93 -9.71
C VAL A 177 -18.08 7.45 -9.28
N PRO A 178 -19.18 6.72 -9.53
CA PRO A 178 -19.24 5.29 -9.21
C PRO A 178 -18.25 4.52 -10.10
N LEU A 179 -17.34 3.79 -9.46
CA LEU A 179 -16.36 2.96 -10.15
C LEU A 179 -16.95 1.57 -10.44
N LYS A 180 -16.75 1.09 -11.67
CA LYS A 180 -17.02 -0.30 -12.05
C LYS A 180 -15.70 -1.02 -12.27
N VAL A 181 -15.56 -2.21 -11.68
CA VAL A 181 -14.41 -3.07 -11.92
C VAL A 181 -14.53 -3.60 -13.35
N VAL A 182 -13.64 -3.13 -14.23
CA VAL A 182 -13.58 -3.56 -15.63
C VAL A 182 -12.84 -4.89 -15.73
N GLU A 183 -11.78 -5.05 -14.96
CA GLU A 183 -10.90 -6.21 -14.97
C GLU A 183 -10.22 -6.33 -13.61
N SER A 184 -10.09 -7.56 -13.11
CA SER A 184 -9.35 -7.86 -11.88
C SER A 184 -8.47 -9.08 -12.13
N SER A 185 -7.18 -8.94 -11.92
CA SER A 185 -6.23 -10.05 -12.01
C SER A 185 -5.40 -10.11 -10.74
N THR A 186 -5.45 -11.24 -10.04
CA THR A 186 -4.53 -11.52 -8.94
C THR A 186 -3.32 -12.25 -9.51
N VAL A 187 -2.14 -11.63 -9.46
CA VAL A 187 -0.90 -12.36 -9.74
C VAL A 187 -0.57 -13.16 -8.50
N GLY A 188 -0.89 -14.45 -8.53
CA GLY A 188 -0.67 -15.32 -7.40
C GLY A 188 0.82 -15.41 -7.01
N PRO A 189 1.15 -15.49 -5.72
CA PRO A 189 2.52 -15.63 -5.23
C PRO A 189 3.25 -16.87 -5.80
N THR A 190 2.51 -17.85 -6.32
CA THR A 190 3.05 -19.06 -6.95
C THR A 190 3.85 -18.78 -8.22
N LEU A 191 3.43 -17.83 -9.07
CA LEU A 191 4.18 -17.44 -10.28
C LEU A 191 5.47 -16.68 -9.92
N GLY A 192 5.41 -15.82 -8.91
CA GLY A 192 6.58 -15.11 -8.37
C GLY A 192 7.57 -16.07 -7.70
N GLN A 193 7.07 -17.01 -6.90
CA GLN A 193 7.88 -18.00 -6.19
C GLN A 193 8.49 -19.03 -7.15
N ASP A 194 7.76 -19.48 -8.17
CA ASP A 194 8.29 -20.36 -9.21
C ASP A 194 9.37 -19.65 -10.05
N SER A 195 9.14 -18.38 -10.42
CA SER A 195 10.14 -17.57 -11.12
C SER A 195 11.38 -17.31 -10.27
N LEU A 196 11.20 -17.08 -8.96
CA LEU A 196 12.29 -16.93 -8.00
C LEU A 196 13.11 -18.22 -7.91
N GLN A 197 12.46 -19.37 -7.74
CA GLN A 197 13.13 -20.67 -7.67
C GLN A 197 13.90 -20.98 -8.95
N LYS A 198 13.26 -20.82 -10.12
CA LYS A 198 13.91 -21.00 -11.42
C LYS A 198 15.11 -20.08 -11.60
N SER A 199 15.01 -18.81 -11.21
CA SER A 199 16.12 -17.85 -11.30
C SER A 199 17.27 -18.22 -10.36
N LEU A 200 16.95 -18.68 -9.14
CA LEU A 200 17.94 -19.13 -8.17
C LEU A 200 18.67 -20.39 -8.67
N THR A 201 17.93 -21.39 -9.17
CA THR A 201 18.52 -22.61 -9.73
C THR A 201 19.36 -22.32 -10.96
N ALA A 202 18.88 -21.50 -11.89
CA ALA A 202 19.64 -21.08 -13.06
C ALA A 202 20.93 -20.31 -12.67
N GLY A 203 20.84 -19.43 -11.68
CA GLY A 203 21.98 -18.70 -11.13
C GLY A 203 23.03 -19.61 -10.50
N ILE A 204 22.62 -20.60 -9.70
CA ILE A 204 23.52 -21.59 -9.10
C ILE A 204 24.20 -22.44 -10.17
N ILE A 205 23.45 -22.93 -11.16
CA ILE A 205 24.01 -23.70 -12.27
C ILE A 205 25.02 -22.86 -13.05
N GLY A 206 24.69 -21.60 -13.37
CA GLY A 206 25.58 -20.67 -14.05
C GLY A 206 26.87 -20.41 -13.25
N MET A 207 26.76 -20.19 -11.94
CA MET A 207 27.91 -20.00 -11.05
C MET A 207 28.82 -21.23 -11.03
N ILE A 208 28.26 -22.45 -10.98
CA ILE A 208 29.04 -23.69 -11.03
C ILE A 208 29.76 -23.83 -12.37
N VAL A 209 29.10 -23.54 -13.49
CA VAL A 209 29.71 -23.61 -14.83
C VAL A 209 30.88 -22.64 -14.95
N VAL A 210 30.70 -21.40 -14.46
CA VAL A 210 31.76 -20.39 -14.44
C VAL A 210 32.92 -20.81 -13.54
N ALA A 211 32.64 -21.30 -12.33
CA ALA A 211 33.67 -21.77 -11.41
C ALA A 211 34.46 -22.96 -11.99
N LEU A 212 33.78 -23.92 -12.62
CA LEU A 212 34.46 -25.02 -13.31
C LEU A 212 35.34 -24.51 -14.45
N PHE A 213 34.83 -23.59 -15.28
CA PHE A 213 35.62 -22.96 -16.33
C PHE A 213 36.87 -22.27 -15.77
N MET A 214 36.72 -21.50 -14.68
CA MET A 214 37.82 -20.82 -14.00
C MET A 214 38.85 -21.81 -13.48
N ALA A 215 38.43 -22.83 -12.74
CA ALA A 215 39.30 -23.85 -12.19
C ALA A 215 40.06 -24.63 -13.28
N PHE A 216 39.41 -25.02 -14.38
CA PHE A 216 40.07 -25.79 -15.44
C PHE A 216 40.99 -24.94 -16.32
N TYR A 217 40.56 -23.76 -16.76
CA TYR A 217 41.32 -22.93 -17.70
C TYR A 217 42.43 -22.12 -17.01
N TYR A 218 42.15 -21.59 -15.82
CA TYR A 218 43.08 -20.76 -15.05
C TYR A 218 43.83 -21.53 -13.96
N ARG A 219 43.48 -22.80 -13.67
CA ARG A 219 44.15 -23.64 -12.65
C ARG A 219 44.13 -22.97 -11.28
N LEU A 220 45.27 -22.91 -10.60
CA LEU A 220 45.41 -22.38 -9.24
C LEU A 220 44.93 -20.91 -9.10
N PRO A 221 45.30 -19.97 -10.00
CA PRO A 221 44.69 -18.64 -10.04
C PRO A 221 43.16 -18.65 -10.17
N GLY A 222 42.60 -19.56 -10.96
CA GLY A 222 41.15 -19.70 -11.13
C GLY A 222 40.46 -20.09 -9.83
N VAL A 223 41.01 -21.08 -9.11
CA VAL A 223 40.48 -21.50 -7.81
C VAL A 223 40.53 -20.36 -6.78
N LEU A 224 41.58 -19.53 -6.79
CA LEU A 224 41.66 -18.34 -5.93
C LEU A 224 40.58 -17.31 -6.30
N ALA A 225 40.28 -17.15 -7.59
CA ALA A 225 39.19 -16.32 -8.07
C ALA A 225 37.82 -16.80 -7.56
N ASP A 226 37.58 -18.12 -7.62
CA ASP A 226 36.33 -18.72 -7.17
C ASP A 226 36.12 -18.51 -5.67
N ILE A 227 37.19 -18.62 -4.86
CA ILE A 227 37.14 -18.32 -3.43
C ILE A 227 36.77 -16.85 -3.21
N ALA A 228 37.39 -15.92 -3.96
CA ALA A 228 37.06 -14.50 -3.87
C ALA A 228 35.61 -14.22 -4.28
N LEU A 229 35.11 -14.91 -5.31
CA LEU A 229 33.73 -14.80 -5.77
C LEU A 229 32.72 -15.27 -4.71
N ILE A 230 33.01 -16.40 -4.05
CA ILE A 230 32.17 -16.92 -2.97
C ILE A 230 32.13 -15.93 -1.80
N ILE A 231 33.27 -15.35 -1.43
CA ILE A 231 33.33 -14.33 -0.37
C ILE A 231 32.51 -13.09 -0.76
N TYR A 232 32.66 -12.61 -1.99
CA TYR A 232 31.90 -11.46 -2.51
C TYR A 232 30.38 -11.71 -2.51
N ALA A 233 29.94 -12.86 -3.01
CA ALA A 233 28.53 -13.24 -3.04
C ALA A 233 27.97 -13.38 -1.62
N SER A 234 28.71 -14.02 -0.71
CA SER A 234 28.32 -14.19 0.70
C SER A 234 28.20 -12.85 1.42
N ALA A 235 29.16 -11.94 1.22
CA ALA A 235 29.13 -10.60 1.80
C ALA A 235 27.94 -9.78 1.27
N SER A 236 27.64 -9.87 -0.04
CA SER A 236 26.49 -9.19 -0.65
C SER A 236 25.16 -9.70 -0.08
N ILE A 237 25.00 -11.01 0.07
CA ILE A 237 23.79 -11.61 0.68
C ILE A 237 23.68 -11.20 2.16
N ALA A 238 24.79 -11.18 2.90
CA ALA A 238 24.80 -10.72 4.29
C ALA A 238 24.36 -9.25 4.41
N LEU A 239 24.79 -8.40 3.47
CA LEU A 239 24.36 -7.00 3.41
C LEU A 239 22.85 -6.86 3.16
N PHE A 240 22.30 -7.63 2.21
CA PHE A 240 20.85 -7.65 1.96
C PHE A 240 20.03 -8.19 3.12
N LYS A 241 20.63 -8.99 4.01
CA LYS A 241 19.96 -9.46 5.23
C LYS A 241 20.02 -8.41 6.35
N LEU A 242 21.03 -7.54 6.34
CA LEU A 242 21.25 -6.54 7.39
C LEU A 242 20.44 -5.26 7.13
N ILE A 243 20.24 -4.90 5.86
CA ILE A 243 19.41 -3.79 5.43
C ILE A 243 18.06 -4.38 4.96
N PRO A 244 16.90 -3.89 5.41
CA PRO A 244 15.58 -4.42 5.01
C PRO A 244 15.25 -4.04 3.56
N VAL A 245 15.98 -4.63 2.60
CA VAL A 245 15.76 -4.46 1.17
C VAL A 245 14.88 -5.61 0.68
N THR A 246 13.83 -5.28 -0.07
CA THR A 246 12.99 -6.26 -0.75
C THR A 246 13.70 -6.78 -2.00
N LEU A 247 14.00 -8.09 -2.02
CA LEU A 247 14.66 -8.72 -3.17
C LEU A 247 13.64 -9.03 -4.27
N THR A 248 13.53 -8.12 -5.24
CA THR A 248 12.65 -8.27 -6.40
C THR A 248 13.33 -9.06 -7.54
N LEU A 249 12.55 -9.53 -8.52
CA LEU A 249 13.08 -10.21 -9.71
C LEU A 249 14.16 -9.38 -10.45
N PRO A 250 13.94 -8.07 -10.71
CA PRO A 250 14.98 -7.19 -11.24
C PRO A 250 16.22 -7.09 -10.34
N GLY A 251 16.03 -7.09 -9.01
CA GLY A 251 17.13 -7.10 -8.06
C GLY A 251 18.02 -8.34 -8.18
N ILE A 252 17.42 -9.52 -8.37
CA ILE A 252 18.15 -10.77 -8.61
C ILE A 252 18.91 -10.73 -9.93
N ALA A 253 18.28 -10.22 -11.00
CA ALA A 253 18.95 -10.06 -12.29
C ALA A 253 20.15 -9.11 -12.19
N GLY A 254 20.02 -8.00 -11.47
CA GLY A 254 21.12 -7.07 -11.18
C GLY A 254 22.23 -7.71 -10.36
N PHE A 255 21.89 -8.52 -9.36
CA PHE A 255 22.86 -9.28 -8.58
C PHE A 255 23.65 -10.26 -9.45
N VAL A 256 22.98 -11.05 -10.30
CA VAL A 256 23.62 -11.99 -11.24
C VAL A 256 24.54 -11.26 -12.21
N LEU A 257 24.11 -10.12 -12.75
CA LEU A 257 24.94 -9.27 -13.62
C LEU A 257 26.20 -8.78 -12.90
N SER A 258 26.06 -8.31 -11.66
CA SER A 258 27.17 -7.82 -10.83
C SER A 258 28.20 -8.93 -10.57
N VAL A 259 27.74 -10.14 -10.26
CA VAL A 259 28.61 -11.32 -10.11
C VAL A 259 29.36 -11.61 -11.42
N GLY A 260 28.68 -11.54 -12.57
CA GLY A 260 29.32 -11.73 -13.89
C GLY A 260 30.43 -10.73 -14.17
N VAL A 261 30.19 -9.44 -13.90
CA VAL A 261 31.20 -8.37 -14.07
C VAL A 261 32.38 -8.56 -13.11
N ALA A 262 32.11 -8.97 -11.87
CA ALA A 262 33.17 -9.25 -10.90
C ALA A 262 34.09 -10.41 -11.33
N VAL A 263 33.52 -11.44 -11.98
CA VAL A 263 34.31 -12.55 -12.54
C VAL A 263 35.16 -12.08 -13.73
N ASP A 264 34.59 -11.30 -14.65
CA ASP A 264 35.32 -10.78 -15.82
C ASP A 264 36.53 -9.93 -15.41
N ALA A 265 36.37 -9.07 -14.40
CA ALA A 265 37.46 -8.28 -13.84
C ALA A 265 38.62 -9.17 -13.32
N ASN A 266 38.30 -10.25 -12.61
CA ASN A 266 39.30 -11.20 -12.13
C ASN A 266 40.00 -11.93 -13.29
N ILE A 267 39.25 -12.30 -14.34
CA ILE A 267 39.80 -12.95 -15.55
C ILE A 267 40.82 -12.05 -16.24
N LEU A 268 40.49 -10.77 -16.44
CA LEU A 268 41.39 -9.80 -17.09
C LEU A 268 42.71 -9.65 -16.33
N ILE A 269 42.66 -9.58 -15.00
CA ILE A 269 43.86 -9.53 -14.14
C ILE A 269 44.72 -10.78 -14.35
N PHE A 270 44.11 -11.97 -14.40
CA PHE A 270 44.86 -13.23 -14.55
C PHE A 270 45.41 -13.45 -15.95
N GLU A 271 44.71 -13.05 -17.01
CA GLU A 271 45.26 -13.06 -18.37
C GLU A 271 46.48 -12.15 -18.46
N ARG A 272 46.38 -10.93 -17.91
CA ARG A 272 47.52 -10.01 -17.91
C ARG A 272 48.68 -10.56 -17.09
N LEU A 273 48.41 -11.15 -15.92
CA LEU A 273 49.43 -11.83 -15.13
C LEU A 273 50.14 -12.93 -15.95
N LYS A 274 49.38 -13.75 -16.68
CA LYS A 274 49.92 -14.79 -17.58
C LYS A 274 50.79 -14.20 -18.68
N GLU A 275 50.37 -13.10 -19.30
CA GLU A 275 51.09 -12.42 -20.36
C GLU A 275 52.44 -11.88 -19.86
N GLU A 276 52.45 -11.23 -18.70
CA GLU A 276 53.67 -10.68 -18.09
C GLU A 276 54.64 -11.78 -17.63
N LEU A 277 54.12 -12.91 -17.12
CA LEU A 277 54.92 -14.09 -16.81
C LEU A 277 55.53 -14.72 -18.08
N ARG A 278 54.77 -14.79 -19.18
CA ARG A 278 55.27 -15.27 -20.49
C ARG A 278 56.33 -14.35 -21.09
N ALA A 279 56.27 -13.05 -20.80
CA ALA A 279 57.29 -12.08 -21.17
C ALA A 279 58.59 -12.20 -20.33
N GLY A 280 58.69 -13.20 -19.44
CA GLY A 280 59.89 -13.49 -18.65
C GLY A 280 60.03 -12.67 -17.37
N ARG A 281 58.98 -11.96 -16.95
CA ARG A 281 59.01 -11.17 -15.72
C ARG A 281 58.87 -12.08 -14.49
N THR A 282 59.46 -11.65 -13.38
CA THR A 282 59.31 -12.36 -12.10
C THR A 282 57.87 -12.26 -11.59
N LEU A 283 57.40 -13.26 -10.82
CA LEU A 283 56.04 -13.30 -10.29
C LEU A 283 55.65 -12.01 -9.55
N LYS A 284 56.56 -11.47 -8.73
CA LYS A 284 56.32 -10.23 -7.98
C LYS A 284 56.13 -9.02 -8.90
N GLN A 285 56.91 -8.92 -9.97
CA GLN A 285 56.77 -7.85 -10.97
C GLN A 285 55.49 -8.02 -11.79
N ALA A 286 55.17 -9.24 -12.22
CA ALA A 286 53.97 -9.55 -12.98
C ALA A 286 52.69 -9.22 -12.20
N ILE A 287 52.66 -9.49 -10.89
CA ILE A 287 51.53 -9.12 -10.01
C ILE A 287 51.41 -7.59 -9.91
N ASP A 288 52.52 -6.89 -9.64
CA ASP A 288 52.50 -5.42 -9.46
C ASP A 288 52.08 -4.68 -10.75
N LEU A 289 52.50 -5.21 -11.92
CA LEU A 289 52.11 -4.71 -13.24
C LEU A 289 50.69 -5.08 -13.64
N GLY A 290 50.25 -6.30 -13.30
CA GLY A 290 48.86 -6.72 -13.47
C GLY A 290 47.92 -5.84 -12.66
N TRP A 291 48.26 -5.58 -11.40
CA TRP A 291 47.43 -4.77 -10.50
C TRP A 291 47.38 -3.28 -10.88
N LYS A 292 48.51 -2.68 -11.29
CA LYS A 292 48.57 -1.24 -11.64
C LYS A 292 47.86 -0.88 -12.95
N ARG A 293 47.55 -1.85 -13.81
CA ARG A 293 47.01 -1.59 -15.15
C ARG A 293 45.63 -2.23 -15.40
N ALA A 294 45.11 -3.01 -14.46
CA ALA A 294 43.86 -3.75 -14.60
C ALA A 294 42.70 -3.15 -13.77
N TRP A 295 42.75 -1.85 -13.46
CA TRP A 295 41.58 -1.12 -12.96
C TRP A 295 40.69 -0.63 -14.11
#